data_AF-A0A2Z6N9M4-F1
#
_entry.id   AF-A0A2Z6N9M4-F1
#
_cell.length_a   1.000
_cell.length_b   1.000
_cell.length_c   1.000
_cell.angle_alpha   90.00
_cell.angle_beta   90.00
_cell.angle_gamma   90.00
#
_symmetry.space_group_name_H-M   'P 1'
#
loop_
_entity.id
_entity.type
_entity.pdbx_description
1 polymer ?
#
loop_
_entity_poly.entity_id
_entity_poly.type
_entity_poly.pdbx_seq_one_letter_code
_entity_poly.pdbx_strand_id
1 'polypeptide(L)'
;MLGAYYLLKLIESELQAYLSATEGRVGRCLALIQAASDGQEQGGVHDSDHFLHAIRDLLKIYSNTQAALSTYVSAPGIVQQISGLHSDLMTLQSDLDNSLPEERNRCINELCNLIQSMQQLLFASSTTAQPILTPRPLMKELDEMEKINAKLSAAVEEVTLEHVKKNEIVKHHSQEIGLQRRVFVDFFCNPERLRSQVRELTARVRALQIS
;
A
#
# COMPACT_ATOMS: atom_id res chain seq x y z
N MET A 1 -49.24 25.35 81.24
CA MET A 1 -49.34 24.14 80.41
C MET A 1 -50.04 24.35 79.06
N LEU A 2 -50.90 25.35 78.84
CA LEU A 2 -51.54 25.56 77.52
C LEU A 2 -50.59 26.00 76.40
N GLY A 3 -49.52 26.77 76.69
CA GLY A 3 -48.60 27.26 75.66
C GLY A 3 -47.85 26.16 74.91
N ALA A 4 -47.46 25.09 75.60
CA ALA A 4 -46.79 23.94 74.99
C ALA A 4 -47.74 23.15 74.05
N TYR A 5 -49.02 23.04 74.42
CA TYR A 5 -50.04 22.38 73.59
C TYR A 5 -50.30 23.15 72.29
N TYR A 6 -50.42 24.48 72.34
CA TYR A 6 -50.60 25.29 71.13
C TYR A 6 -49.38 25.25 70.21
N LEU A 7 -48.17 25.24 70.78
CA LEU A 7 -46.95 25.09 70.00
C LEU A 7 -46.88 23.74 69.30
N LEU A 8 -47.20 22.65 70.00
CA LEU A 8 -47.26 21.30 69.41
C LEU A 8 -48.30 21.22 68.28
N LYS A 9 -49.47 21.83 68.46
CA LYS A 9 -50.52 21.85 67.44
C LYS A 9 -50.14 22.69 66.20
N LEU A 10 -49.41 23.78 66.40
CA LEU A 10 -48.88 24.60 65.30
C LEU A 10 -47.84 23.80 64.50
N ILE A 11 -46.89 23.17 65.20
CA ILE A 11 -45.87 22.30 64.59
C ILE A 11 -46.53 21.16 63.81
N GLU A 12 -47.55 20.51 64.37
CA GLU A 12 -48.32 19.46 63.68
C GLU A 12 -48.96 19.99 62.39
N SER A 13 -49.59 21.17 62.43
CA SER A 13 -50.21 21.76 61.24
C SER A 13 -49.20 22.15 60.15
N GLU A 14 -48.02 22.64 60.55
CA GLU A 14 -46.93 22.97 59.64
C GLU A 14 -46.36 21.70 59.00
N LEU A 15 -46.12 20.65 59.79
CA LEU A 15 -45.66 19.35 59.30
C LEU A 15 -46.67 18.72 58.32
N GLN A 16 -47.97 18.84 58.58
CA GLN A 16 -49.01 18.35 57.67
C GLN A 16 -49.03 19.14 56.34
N ALA A 17 -48.82 20.45 56.40
CA ALA A 17 -48.67 21.28 55.20
C ALA A 17 -47.43 20.89 54.40
N TYR A 18 -46.30 20.64 55.07
CA TYR A 18 -45.08 20.15 54.42
C TYR A 18 -45.26 18.76 53.79
N LEU A 19 -45.95 17.85 54.46
CA LEU A 19 -46.24 16.50 53.96
C LEU A 19 -47.06 16.58 52.67
N SER A 20 -48.18 17.30 52.69
CA SER A 20 -49.06 17.45 51.52
C SER A 20 -48.38 18.13 50.33
N ALA A 21 -47.55 19.15 50.59
CA ALA A 21 -46.74 19.80 49.55
C ALA A 21 -45.70 18.83 48.95
N THR A 22 -45.10 17.97 49.78
CA THR A 22 -44.11 16.97 49.35
C THR A 22 -44.77 15.85 48.54
N GLU A 23 -45.92 15.35 48.97
CA GLU A 23 -46.72 14.37 48.22
C GLU A 23 -47.12 14.90 46.84
N GLY A 24 -47.55 16.17 46.76
CA GLY A 24 -47.86 16.81 45.49
C GLY A 24 -46.66 16.91 44.54
N ARG A 25 -45.45 17.14 45.08
CA ARG A 25 -44.20 17.15 44.29
C ARG A 25 -43.80 15.75 43.84
N VAL A 26 -43.88 14.77 44.73
CA VAL A 26 -43.59 13.36 44.42
C VAL A 26 -44.54 12.84 43.34
N GLY A 27 -45.84 13.18 43.43
CA GLY A 27 -46.83 12.83 42.40
C GLY A 27 -46.49 13.42 41.03
N ARG A 28 -46.02 14.67 40.97
CA ARG A 28 -45.56 15.28 39.71
C ARG A 28 -44.28 14.65 39.18
N CYS A 29 -43.33 14.30 40.04
CA CYS A 29 -42.13 13.57 39.63
C CYS A 29 -42.48 12.19 39.08
N LEU A 30 -43.40 11.46 39.71
CA LEU A 30 -43.90 10.19 39.21
C LEU A 30 -44.62 10.34 37.87
N ALA A 31 -45.44 11.39 37.70
CA ALA A 31 -46.09 11.68 36.42
C ALA A 31 -45.09 12.02 35.32
N LEU A 32 -44.00 12.72 35.64
CA LEU A 32 -42.90 12.98 34.70
C LEU A 32 -42.14 11.70 34.32
N ILE A 33 -41.87 10.82 35.29
CA ILE A 33 -41.24 9.52 35.04
C ILE A 33 -42.14 8.64 34.17
N GLN A 34 -43.44 8.61 34.45
CA GLN A 34 -44.41 7.87 33.67
C GLN A 34 -44.52 8.44 32.24
N ALA A 35 -44.63 9.76 32.07
CA ALA A 35 -44.67 10.40 30.76
C ALA A 35 -43.38 10.18 29.95
N ALA A 36 -42.21 10.15 30.61
CA ALA A 36 -40.94 9.80 29.98
C ALA A 36 -40.85 8.32 29.58
N SER A 37 -41.58 7.44 30.26
CA SER A 37 -41.64 6.01 29.97
C SER A 37 -42.70 5.66 28.91
N ASP A 38 -43.79 6.44 28.85
CA ASP A 38 -44.87 6.31 27.86
C ASP A 38 -44.50 6.88 26.48
N GLY A 39 -43.37 7.59 26.38
CA GLY A 39 -42.81 8.14 25.15
C GLY A 39 -42.19 7.10 24.20
N GLN A 40 -42.95 6.07 23.84
CA GLN A 40 -42.72 5.29 22.61
C GLN A 40 -43.55 5.86 21.46
N GLU A 41 -43.39 7.15 21.14
CA GLU A 41 -43.82 7.59 19.82
C GLU A 41 -42.74 7.21 18.83
N GLN A 42 -43.05 6.25 17.95
CA GLN A 42 -42.29 5.92 16.73
C GLN A 42 -42.37 7.08 15.70
N GLY A 43 -42.31 8.32 16.17
CA GLY A 43 -42.38 9.54 15.37
C GLY A 43 -40.99 10.09 15.06
N GLY A 44 -40.91 10.85 13.99
CA GLY A 44 -39.74 11.66 13.69
C GLY A 44 -39.49 12.68 14.79
N VAL A 45 -38.22 13.00 15.01
CA VAL A 45 -37.75 14.15 15.75
C VAL A 45 -38.45 15.38 15.19
N HIS A 46 -39.11 16.14 16.07
CA HIS A 46 -39.84 17.34 15.69
C HIS A 46 -38.86 18.38 15.12
N ASP A 47 -39.24 19.08 14.04
CA ASP A 47 -38.34 20.02 13.32
C ASP A 47 -37.82 21.18 14.18
N SER A 48 -38.49 21.47 15.30
CA SER A 48 -38.04 22.48 16.27
C SER A 48 -36.98 21.97 17.26
N ASP A 49 -36.68 20.67 17.27
CA ASP A 49 -35.67 20.08 18.14
C ASP A 49 -34.28 20.23 17.52
N HIS A 50 -33.74 21.44 17.64
CA HIS A 50 -32.41 21.78 17.16
C HIS A 50 -31.31 20.91 17.77
N PHE A 51 -31.52 20.36 18.97
CA PHE A 51 -30.51 19.57 19.66
C PHE A 51 -30.36 18.18 19.04
N LEU A 52 -31.47 17.46 18.84
CA LEU A 52 -31.43 16.14 18.21
C LEU A 52 -31.01 16.24 16.72
N HIS A 53 -31.36 17.32 16.04
CA HIS A 53 -30.84 17.60 14.70
C HIS A 53 -29.33 17.86 14.68
N ALA A 54 -28.78 18.60 15.65
CA ALA A 54 -27.34 18.81 15.77
C ALA A 54 -26.60 17.49 16.07
N ILE A 55 -27.16 16.63 16.93
CA ILE A 55 -26.62 15.29 17.19
C ILE A 55 -26.62 14.45 15.91
N ARG A 56 -27.72 14.45 15.15
CA ARG A 56 -27.82 13.77 13.86
C ARG A 56 -26.74 14.26 12.89
N ASP A 57 -26.55 15.57 12.78
CA ASP A 57 -25.54 16.16 11.90
C ASP A 57 -24.12 15.74 12.30
N LEU A 58 -23.83 15.71 13.60
CA LEU A 58 -22.56 15.22 14.12
C LEU A 58 -22.34 13.75 13.77
N LEU A 59 -23.32 12.87 14.05
CA LEU A 59 -23.24 11.44 13.74
C LEU A 59 -23.05 11.17 12.24
N LYS A 60 -23.64 12.00 11.38
CA LYS A 60 -23.51 11.91 9.91
C LYS A 60 -22.08 12.21 9.44
N ILE A 61 -21.40 13.18 10.05
CA ILE A 61 -20.00 13.51 9.73
C ILE A 61 -19.08 12.30 9.96
N TYR A 62 -19.31 11.55 11.05
CA TYR A 62 -18.51 10.36 11.38
C TYR A 62 -18.85 9.13 10.51
N SER A 63 -20.08 9.04 10.00
CA SER A 63 -20.54 7.88 9.24
C SER A 63 -20.17 7.92 7.75
N ASN A 64 -19.55 9.00 7.26
CA ASN A 64 -19.13 9.24 5.87
C ASN A 64 -20.15 8.87 4.77
N THR A 65 -21.44 8.83 5.13
CA THR A 65 -22.52 8.50 4.23
C THR A 65 -23.04 9.80 3.64
N GLN A 66 -22.58 10.10 2.43
CA GLN A 66 -23.13 11.10 1.52
C GLN A 66 -24.53 10.68 1.02
N ALA A 67 -25.41 10.25 1.92
CA ALA A 67 -26.82 10.08 1.62
C ALA A 67 -27.49 11.44 1.75
N ALA A 68 -28.34 11.78 0.76
CA ALA A 68 -29.13 12.99 0.69
C ALA A 68 -29.71 13.40 2.07
N LEU A 69 -29.88 14.71 2.28
CA LEU A 69 -30.50 15.30 3.46
C LEU A 69 -31.91 14.71 3.67
N SER A 70 -32.01 13.53 4.27
CA SER A 70 -33.26 13.04 4.83
C SER A 70 -33.52 13.91 6.05
N THR A 71 -34.49 14.82 5.91
CA THR A 71 -35.00 15.67 7.00
C THR A 71 -35.57 14.81 8.14
N TYR A 72 -36.03 13.60 7.81
CA TYR A 72 -36.58 12.66 8.79
C TYR A 72 -35.47 12.00 9.62
N VAL A 73 -35.52 12.22 10.93
CA VAL A 73 -34.67 11.60 11.94
C VAL A 73 -35.59 10.96 12.96
N SER A 74 -35.38 9.71 13.34
CA SER A 74 -36.12 9.10 14.45
C SER A 74 -35.23 9.07 15.69
N ALA A 75 -35.81 9.34 16.87
CA ALA A 75 -35.07 9.25 18.13
C ALA A 75 -34.46 7.84 18.36
N PRO A 76 -35.17 6.73 18.05
CA PRO A 76 -34.57 5.39 18.09
C PRO A 76 -33.37 5.22 17.13
N GLY A 77 -33.42 5.85 15.96
CA GLY A 77 -32.32 5.82 14.99
C GLY A 77 -31.06 6.52 15.51
N ILE A 78 -31.22 7.68 16.16
CA ILE A 78 -30.11 8.37 16.84
C ILE A 78 -29.54 7.49 17.96
N VAL A 79 -30.40 6.93 18.81
CA VAL A 79 -29.96 6.07 19.92
C VAL A 79 -29.17 4.86 19.39
N GLN A 80 -29.66 4.21 18.34
CA GLN A 80 -28.97 3.08 17.71
C GLN A 80 -27.59 3.48 17.16
N GLN A 81 -27.48 4.63 16.51
CA GLN A 81 -26.20 5.14 16.00
C GLN A 81 -25.22 5.45 17.14
N ILE A 82 -25.69 6.07 18.23
CA ILE A 82 -24.87 6.32 19.42
C ILE A 82 -24.41 5.00 20.06
N SER A 83 -25.29 4.02 20.18
CA SER A 83 -24.95 2.69 20.71
C SER A 83 -23.92 1.97 19.83
N GLY A 84 -24.03 2.10 18.49
CA GLY A 84 -23.03 1.60 17.55
C GLY A 84 -21.66 2.24 17.78
N LEU A 85 -21.61 3.58 17.83
CA LEU A 85 -20.37 4.33 18.08
C LEU A 85 -19.73 3.97 19.43
N HIS A 86 -20.54 3.78 20.47
CA HIS A 86 -20.05 3.32 21.76
C HIS A 86 -19.41 1.92 21.65
N SER A 87 -20.03 0.99 20.93
CA SER A 87 -19.45 -0.33 20.70
C SER A 87 -18.12 -0.24 19.97
N ASP A 88 -18.03 0.59 18.92
CA ASP A 88 -16.81 0.79 18.14
C ASP A 88 -15.68 1.38 18.99
N LEU A 89 -15.99 2.34 19.87
CA LEU A 89 -15.03 2.91 20.81
C LEU A 89 -14.52 1.86 21.80
N MET A 90 -15.39 0.98 22.30
CA MET A 90 -14.97 -0.11 23.19
C MET A 90 -14.06 -1.10 22.49
N THR A 91 -14.32 -1.41 21.20
CA THR A 91 -13.42 -2.27 20.42
C THR A 91 -12.06 -1.61 20.21
N LEU A 92 -12.04 -0.32 19.84
CA LEU A 92 -10.79 0.41 19.62
C LEU A 92 -9.97 0.54 20.89
N GLN A 93 -10.64 0.74 22.03
CA GLN A 93 -9.99 0.74 23.34
C GLN A 93 -9.34 -0.62 23.64
N SER A 94 -10.08 -1.72 23.41
CA SER A 94 -9.54 -3.07 23.58
C SER A 94 -8.33 -3.35 22.70
N ASP A 95 -8.33 -2.88 21.45
CA ASP A 95 -7.20 -3.02 20.53
C ASP A 95 -5.98 -2.22 21.02
N LEU A 96 -6.18 -0.98 21.47
CA LEU A 96 -5.12 -0.16 22.05
C LEU A 96 -4.48 -0.79 23.28
N ASP A 97 -5.28 -1.38 24.15
CA ASP A 97 -4.80 -1.97 25.40
C ASP A 97 -4.13 -3.34 25.20
N ASN A 98 -4.59 -4.14 24.22
CA ASN A 98 -4.18 -5.54 24.10
C ASN A 98 -3.40 -5.84 22.81
N SER A 99 -3.93 -5.51 21.64
CA SER A 99 -3.33 -5.96 20.38
C SER A 99 -2.05 -5.19 20.04
N LEU A 100 -2.05 -3.88 20.20
CA LEU A 100 -0.89 -3.02 19.90
C LEU A 100 0.36 -3.34 20.75
N PRO A 101 0.25 -3.48 22.08
CA PRO A 101 1.40 -3.88 22.92
C PRO A 101 1.91 -5.28 22.60
N GLU A 102 1.01 -6.24 22.31
CA GLU A 102 1.38 -7.61 21.94
C GLU A 102 2.13 -7.67 20.61
N GLU A 103 1.63 -6.98 19.58
CA GLU A 103 2.29 -6.89 18.27
C GLU A 103 3.65 -6.21 18.36
N ARG A 104 3.74 -5.11 19.11
CA ARG A 104 5.01 -4.43 19.38
C ARG A 104 6.00 -5.37 20.07
N ASN A 105 5.58 -6.08 21.11
CA ASN A 105 6.44 -7.01 21.83
C ASN A 105 6.88 -8.18 20.94
N ARG A 106 6.00 -8.69 20.08
CA ARG A 106 6.33 -9.72 19.08
C ARG A 106 7.42 -9.23 18.12
N CYS A 107 7.26 -8.05 17.54
CA CYS A 107 8.25 -7.44 16.64
C CYS A 107 9.60 -7.23 17.33
N ILE A 108 9.59 -6.70 18.56
CA ILE A 108 10.82 -6.55 19.36
C ILE A 108 11.50 -7.91 19.57
N ASN A 109 10.75 -8.96 19.90
CA ASN A 109 11.31 -10.30 20.09
C ASN A 109 11.89 -10.89 18.80
N GLU A 110 11.24 -10.69 17.65
CA GLU A 110 11.76 -11.11 16.35
C GLU A 110 13.09 -10.41 16.02
N LEU A 111 13.16 -9.09 16.25
CA LEU A 111 14.40 -8.32 16.08
C LEU A 111 15.51 -8.80 17.00
N CYS A 112 15.21 -9.05 18.28
CA CYS A 112 16.16 -9.61 19.24
C CYS A 112 16.69 -10.99 18.79
N ASN A 113 15.81 -11.87 18.30
CA ASN A 113 16.19 -13.19 17.78
C ASN A 113 17.09 -13.09 16.55
N LEU A 114 16.82 -12.15 15.65
CA LEU A 114 17.65 -11.89 14.48
C LEU A 114 19.04 -11.42 14.89
N ILE A 115 19.12 -10.45 15.80
CA ILE A 115 20.39 -9.95 16.34
C ILE A 115 21.18 -11.10 16.96
N GLN A 116 20.55 -11.95 17.76
CA GLN A 116 21.21 -13.09 18.39
C GLN A 116 21.72 -14.09 17.34
N SER A 117 20.95 -14.35 16.29
CA SER A 117 21.36 -15.22 15.18
C SER A 117 22.57 -14.66 14.42
N MET A 118 22.56 -13.35 14.15
CA MET A 118 23.70 -12.67 13.52
C MET A 118 24.94 -12.71 14.42
N GLN A 119 24.77 -12.48 15.73
CA GLN A 119 25.87 -12.60 16.69
C GLN A 119 26.46 -14.01 16.67
N GLN A 120 25.63 -15.07 16.67
CA GLN A 120 26.12 -16.45 16.60
C GLN A 120 26.90 -16.74 15.31
N LEU A 121 26.42 -16.27 14.15
CA LEU A 121 27.14 -16.42 12.87
C LEU A 121 28.49 -15.70 12.89
N LEU A 122 28.54 -14.49 13.44
CA LEU A 122 29.76 -13.69 13.54
C LEU A 122 30.75 -14.27 14.56
N PHE A 123 30.28 -14.73 15.73
CA PHE A 123 31.13 -15.36 16.75
C PHE A 123 31.67 -16.72 16.32
N ALA A 124 30.86 -17.56 15.65
CA ALA A 124 31.32 -18.83 15.08
C ALA A 124 32.44 -18.64 14.02
N SER A 125 32.52 -17.43 13.44
CA SER A 125 33.54 -17.06 12.48
C SER A 125 34.77 -16.38 13.10
N SER A 126 34.81 -16.20 14.42
CA SER A 126 35.92 -15.58 15.13
C SER A 126 37.08 -16.56 15.41
N THR A 127 36.90 -17.86 15.17
CA THR A 127 38.00 -18.85 15.20
C THR A 127 38.64 -18.98 13.82
N THR A 128 39.74 -18.23 13.65
CA THR A 128 40.81 -18.34 12.64
C THR A 128 40.50 -18.19 11.14
N ALA A 129 39.27 -17.98 10.70
CA ALA A 129 38.97 -17.68 9.29
C ALA A 129 37.95 -16.54 9.17
N GLN A 130 38.18 -15.59 8.26
CA GLN A 130 37.23 -14.52 7.99
C GLN A 130 35.83 -15.11 7.70
N PRO A 131 34.75 -14.57 8.29
CA PRO A 131 33.40 -15.06 8.04
C PRO A 131 33.06 -15.03 6.55
N ILE A 132 32.83 -16.19 5.96
CA ILE A 132 32.20 -16.27 4.64
C ILE A 132 30.70 -16.11 4.87
N LEU A 133 30.23 -14.86 4.82
CA LEU A 133 28.82 -14.49 5.01
C LEU A 133 27.95 -14.81 3.79
N THR A 134 28.57 -14.96 2.62
CA THR A 134 27.87 -15.30 1.38
C THR A 134 27.36 -16.74 1.46
N PRO A 135 26.03 -16.98 1.31
CA PRO A 135 25.50 -18.33 1.25
C PRO A 135 26.22 -19.15 0.18
N ARG A 136 26.66 -20.37 0.52
CA ARG A 136 27.42 -21.25 -0.40
C ARG A 136 26.79 -21.43 -1.78
N PRO A 137 25.46 -21.58 -1.93
CA PRO A 137 24.84 -21.67 -3.26
C PRO A 137 25.09 -20.42 -4.09
N LEU A 138 24.97 -19.23 -3.49
CA LEU A 138 25.19 -17.96 -4.18
C LEU A 138 26.65 -17.78 -4.58
N MET A 139 27.58 -18.17 -3.72
CA MET A 139 29.02 -18.12 -4.03
C MET A 139 29.37 -18.99 -5.24
N LYS A 140 28.79 -20.19 -5.34
CA LYS A 140 28.99 -21.08 -6.49
C LYS A 140 28.43 -20.49 -7.79
N GLU A 141 27.22 -19.92 -7.75
CA GLU A 141 26.61 -19.31 -8.94
C GLU A 141 27.40 -18.07 -9.41
N LEU A 142 27.92 -17.28 -8.48
CA LEU A 142 28.78 -16.14 -8.80
C LEU A 142 30.10 -16.58 -9.46
N ASP A 143 30.74 -17.62 -8.95
CA ASP A 143 31.97 -18.18 -9.55
C ASP A 143 31.73 -18.70 -10.98
N GLU A 144 30.60 -19.39 -11.22
CA GLU A 144 30.25 -19.87 -12.56
C GLU A 144 29.94 -18.72 -13.51
N MET A 145 29.24 -17.69 -13.04
CA MET A 145 28.99 -16.48 -13.81
C MET A 145 30.29 -15.76 -14.19
N GLU A 146 31.27 -15.68 -13.28
CA GLU A 146 32.57 -15.07 -13.57
C GLU A 146 33.35 -15.86 -14.62
N LYS A 147 33.31 -17.20 -14.58
CA LYS A 147 33.90 -18.05 -15.63
C LYS A 147 33.23 -17.83 -16.99
N ILE A 148 31.91 -17.68 -17.02
CA ILE A 148 31.18 -17.41 -18.26
C ILE A 148 31.53 -16.02 -18.81
N ASN A 149 31.60 -15.01 -17.94
CA ASN A 149 32.02 -13.66 -18.34
C ASN A 149 33.44 -13.65 -18.91
N ALA A 150 34.39 -14.35 -18.29
CA ALA A 150 35.75 -14.45 -18.80
C ALA A 150 35.79 -15.05 -20.22
N LYS A 151 35.01 -16.11 -20.47
CA LYS A 151 34.88 -16.72 -21.80
C LYS A 151 34.24 -15.78 -22.81
N LEU A 152 33.19 -15.07 -22.41
CA LEU A 152 32.50 -14.11 -23.28
C LEU A 152 33.41 -12.95 -23.67
N SER A 153 34.15 -12.38 -22.70
CA SER A 153 35.11 -11.31 -22.96
C SER A 153 36.18 -11.75 -23.97
N ALA A 154 36.76 -12.94 -23.81
CA ALA A 154 37.74 -13.47 -24.75
C ALA A 154 37.16 -13.63 -26.18
N ALA A 155 35.94 -14.15 -26.30
CA ALA A 155 35.27 -14.31 -27.59
C ALA A 155 34.98 -12.94 -28.26
N VAL A 156 34.58 -11.93 -27.48
CA VAL A 156 34.36 -10.57 -27.98
C VAL A 156 35.66 -9.94 -28.47
N GLU A 157 36.77 -10.11 -27.74
CA GLU A 157 38.09 -9.63 -28.17
C GLU A 157 38.52 -10.27 -29.49
N GLU A 158 38.32 -11.59 -29.64
CA GLU A 158 38.63 -12.31 -30.89
C GLU A 158 37.80 -11.78 -32.07
N VAL A 159 36.48 -11.65 -31.91
CA VAL A 159 35.60 -11.11 -32.95
C VAL A 159 35.99 -9.68 -33.32
N THR A 160 36.35 -8.87 -32.32
CA THR A 160 36.79 -7.49 -32.54
C THR A 160 38.09 -7.45 -33.34
N LEU A 161 39.05 -8.32 -33.02
CA LEU A 161 40.32 -8.43 -33.74
C LEU A 161 40.10 -8.84 -35.20
N GLU A 162 39.27 -9.86 -35.44
CA GLU A 162 38.94 -10.30 -36.80
C GLU A 162 38.19 -9.21 -37.59
N HIS A 163 37.33 -8.44 -36.93
CA HIS A 163 36.65 -7.32 -37.57
C HIS A 163 37.63 -6.21 -37.98
N VAL A 164 38.62 -5.89 -37.13
CA VAL A 164 39.68 -4.93 -37.46
C VAL A 164 40.50 -5.41 -38.64
N LYS A 165 40.95 -6.68 -38.65
CA LYS A 165 41.69 -7.27 -39.78
C LYS A 165 40.88 -7.19 -41.08
N LYS A 166 39.59 -7.54 -41.03
CA LYS A 166 38.69 -7.43 -42.18
C LYS A 166 38.60 -5.99 -42.70
N ASN A 167 38.46 -5.02 -41.81
CA ASN A 167 38.39 -3.61 -42.21
C ASN A 167 39.68 -3.14 -42.89
N GLU A 168 40.86 -3.57 -42.43
CA GLU A 168 42.12 -3.25 -43.09
C GLU A 168 42.23 -3.89 -44.48
N ILE A 169 41.84 -5.17 -44.63
CA ILE A 169 41.78 -5.83 -45.95
C ILE A 169 40.85 -5.05 -46.89
N VAL A 170 39.67 -4.64 -46.41
CA VAL A 170 38.69 -3.88 -47.18
C VAL A 170 39.24 -2.53 -47.61
N LYS A 171 39.99 -1.85 -46.74
CA LYS A 171 40.63 -0.57 -47.04
C LYS A 171 41.67 -0.72 -48.16
N HIS A 172 42.51 -1.75 -48.08
CA HIS A 172 43.55 -2.01 -49.09
C HIS A 172 43.00 -2.52 -50.43
N HIS A 173 41.85 -3.21 -50.45
CA HIS A 173 41.23 -3.78 -51.65
C HIS A 173 39.91 -3.06 -52.04
N SER A 174 39.81 -1.76 -51.75
CA SER A 174 38.58 -0.98 -51.91
C SER A 174 38.03 -0.99 -53.34
N GLN A 175 38.91 -0.95 -54.34
CA GLN A 175 38.53 -0.99 -55.76
C GLN A 175 37.97 -2.35 -56.17
N GLU A 176 38.62 -3.45 -55.74
CA GLU A 176 38.19 -4.82 -56.03
C GLU A 176 36.86 -5.15 -55.36
N ILE A 177 36.65 -4.68 -54.12
CA ILE A 177 35.39 -4.83 -53.40
C ILE A 177 34.29 -4.01 -54.07
N GLY A 178 34.60 -2.80 -54.53
CA GLY A 178 33.69 -1.98 -55.33
C GLY A 178 33.28 -2.69 -56.61
N LEU A 179 34.21 -3.37 -57.28
CA LEU A 179 33.95 -4.18 -58.47
C LEU A 179 33.11 -5.42 -58.14
N GLN A 180 33.43 -6.17 -57.08
CA GLN A 180 32.65 -7.33 -56.65
C GLN A 180 31.21 -6.96 -56.30
N ARG A 181 31.00 -5.87 -55.55
CA ARG A 181 29.64 -5.36 -55.24
C ARG A 181 28.89 -4.98 -56.51
N ARG A 182 29.57 -4.34 -57.47
CA ARG A 182 28.97 -3.97 -58.76
C ARG A 182 28.61 -5.19 -59.60
N VAL A 183 29.50 -6.17 -59.70
CA VAL A 183 29.25 -7.45 -60.39
C VAL A 183 28.08 -8.19 -59.75
N PHE A 184 28.02 -8.23 -58.41
CA PHE A 184 26.91 -8.84 -57.69
C PHE A 184 25.58 -8.16 -58.01
N VAL A 185 25.52 -6.81 -57.97
CA VAL A 185 24.32 -6.06 -58.32
C VAL A 185 23.95 -6.25 -59.80
N ASP A 186 24.91 -6.13 -60.71
CA ASP A 186 24.66 -6.28 -62.16
C ASP A 186 24.22 -7.72 -62.50
N PHE A 187 24.67 -8.74 -61.76
CA PHE A 187 24.20 -10.12 -61.94
C PHE A 187 22.68 -10.27 -61.71
N PHE A 188 22.13 -9.61 -60.69
CA PHE A 188 20.70 -9.69 -60.37
C PHE A 188 19.86 -8.64 -61.10
N CYS A 189 20.40 -7.44 -61.29
CA CYS A 189 19.63 -6.27 -61.74
C CYS A 189 19.92 -5.84 -63.18
N ASN A 190 21.04 -6.24 -63.77
CA ASN A 190 21.43 -5.79 -65.12
C ASN A 190 22.35 -6.78 -65.87
N PRO A 191 21.88 -8.02 -66.14
CA PRO A 191 22.73 -9.12 -66.60
C PRO A 191 23.33 -8.89 -67.99
N GLU A 192 22.67 -8.12 -68.86
CA GLU A 192 23.21 -7.77 -70.18
C GLU A 192 24.43 -6.86 -70.09
N ARG A 193 24.44 -5.93 -69.13
CA ARG A 193 25.60 -5.08 -68.85
C ARG A 193 26.78 -5.90 -68.30
N LEU A 194 26.51 -6.88 -67.46
CA LEU A 194 27.56 -7.78 -66.98
C LEU A 194 28.12 -8.63 -68.14
N ARG A 195 27.26 -9.17 -69.01
CA ARG A 195 27.67 -9.93 -70.21
C ARG A 195 28.51 -9.10 -71.18
N SER A 196 28.22 -7.81 -71.35
CA SER A 196 29.03 -6.94 -72.22
C SER A 196 30.39 -6.64 -71.60
N GLN A 197 30.45 -6.34 -70.30
CA GLN A 197 31.71 -6.14 -69.57
C GLN A 197 32.61 -7.38 -69.58
N VAL A 198 32.05 -8.57 -69.39
CA VAL A 198 32.80 -9.84 -69.49
C VAL A 198 33.36 -10.06 -70.89
N ARG A 199 32.57 -9.77 -71.94
CA ARG A 199 33.03 -9.86 -73.33
C ARG A 199 34.19 -8.89 -73.61
N GLU A 200 34.10 -7.65 -73.16
CA GLU A 200 35.14 -6.64 -73.31
C GLU A 200 36.44 -7.03 -72.57
N LEU A 201 36.30 -7.50 -71.32
CA LEU A 201 37.44 -7.96 -70.53
C LEU A 201 38.12 -9.18 -71.17
N THR A 202 37.34 -10.13 -71.67
CA THR A 202 37.86 -11.31 -72.39
C THR A 202 38.64 -10.92 -73.63
N ALA A 203 38.15 -9.94 -74.39
CA ALA A 203 38.84 -9.42 -75.57
C ALA A 203 40.18 -8.76 -75.20
N ARG A 204 40.20 -7.94 -74.13
CA ARG A 204 41.44 -7.31 -73.62
C ARG A 204 42.48 -8.32 -73.16
N VAL A 205 42.07 -9.35 -72.43
CA VAL A 205 42.98 -10.42 -71.96
C VAL A 205 43.58 -11.18 -73.15
N ARG A 206 42.76 -11.54 -74.15
CA ARG A 206 43.26 -12.19 -75.37
C ARG A 206 44.26 -11.30 -76.12
N ALA A 207 44.00 -10.00 -76.21
CA ALA A 207 44.93 -9.07 -76.86
C ALA A 207 46.29 -8.99 -76.14
N LEU A 208 46.30 -9.06 -74.80
CA LEU A 208 47.53 -9.07 -74.01
C LEU A 208 48.30 -10.40 -74.06
N GLN A 209 47.64 -11.52 -74.36
CA GLN A 209 48.27 -12.85 -74.50
C GLN A 209 48.91 -13.08 -75.88
N ILE A 210 48.60 -12.23 -76.87
CA ILE A 210 49.14 -12.29 -78.24
C ILE A 210 50.31 -11.30 -78.41
N SER A 211 50.58 -10.47 -77.41
CA SER A 211 51.78 -9.63 -77.26
C SER A 211 52.88 -10.36 -76.50
#